data_AF-A0A924Q2G4-F1
#
_entry.id   AF-A0A924Q2G4-F1
#
_cell.length_a   1.000
_cell.length_b   1.000
_cell.length_c   1.000
_cell.angle_alpha   90.00
_cell.angle_beta   90.00
_cell.angle_gamma   90.00
#
_symmetry.space_group_name_H-M   'P 1'
#
loop_
_entity.id
_entity.type
_entity.pdbx_description
1 polymer ?
#
loop_
_entity_poly.entity_id
_entity_poly.type
_entity_poly.pdbx_seq_one_letter_code
_entity_poly.pdbx_strand_id
1 'polypeptide(L)' 'MRTTVTINDKLYKALKQRALDSDETVSTVIENAIKYQVLEDLEDLEDAKKRAKEASYSFDALVGELKAEGLL' A
#
# COMPACT_ATOMS: atom_id res chain seq x y z
N MET A 1 -5.85 -3.17 -23.15
CA MET A 1 -4.81 -2.24 -23.64
C MET A 1 -3.46 -2.92 -23.41
N ARG A 2 -2.47 -2.78 -24.30
CA ARG A 2 -1.14 -3.39 -24.12
C ARG A 2 -0.11 -2.29 -23.99
N THR A 3 0.67 -2.34 -22.91
CA THR A 3 1.77 -1.43 -22.64
C THR A 3 3.05 -2.23 -22.50
N THR A 4 4.17 -1.68 -22.96
CA THR A 4 5.50 -2.24 -22.75
C THR A 4 6.16 -1.52 -21.59
N VAL A 5 6.69 -2.27 -20.63
CA VAL A 5 7.46 -1.74 -19.50
C VAL A 5 8.87 -2.31 -19.52
N THR A 6 9.85 -1.49 -19.13
CA THR A 6 11.23 -1.94 -18.98
C THR A 6 11.49 -2.24 -17.51
N ILE A 7 12.01 -3.43 -17.21
CA ILE A 7 12.33 -3.90 -15.86
C ILE A 7 13.74 -4.50 -15.87
N ASN A 8 14.45 -4.38 -14.76
CA ASN A 8 15.79 -4.97 -14.63
C ASN A 8 15.73 -6.50 -14.44
N ASP A 9 16.85 -7.17 -14.72
CA ASP A 9 16.94 -8.64 -14.66
C ASP A 9 16.62 -9.24 -13.30
N LYS A 10 17.01 -8.56 -12.21
CA LYS A 10 16.76 -9.04 -10.85
C LYS A 10 15.26 -9.07 -10.56
N LEU A 11 14.55 -8.00 -10.92
CA LEU A 11 13.11 -7.89 -10.75
C LEU A 11 12.38 -8.89 -11.66
N TYR A 12 12.79 -9.02 -12.91
CA TYR A 12 12.17 -9.99 -13.83
C TYR A 12 12.29 -11.43 -13.31
N LYS A 13 13.44 -11.83 -12.76
CA LYS A 13 13.62 -13.15 -12.15
C LYS A 13 12.69 -13.38 -10.96
N ALA A 14 12.54 -12.38 -10.09
CA ALA A 14 11.62 -12.46 -8.95
C ALA A 14 10.16 -12.58 -9.39
N LEU A 15 9.74 -11.77 -10.37
CA LEU A 15 8.38 -11.84 -10.94
C LEU A 15 8.11 -13.19 -11.60
N LYS A 16 9.10 -13.75 -12.30
CA LYS A 16 8.98 -15.07 -12.92
C LYS A 16 8.80 -16.17 -11.87
N GLN A 17 9.55 -16.12 -10.77
CA GLN A 17 9.35 -17.08 -9.67
C GLN A 17 7.95 -16.95 -9.08
N ARG A 18 7.52 -15.72 -8.78
CA ARG A 18 6.19 -15.46 -8.24
C ARG A 18 5.07 -16.00 -9.14
N ALA A 19 5.19 -15.78 -10.44
CA ALA A 19 4.25 -16.25 -11.44
C ALA A 19 4.17 -17.79 -11.49
N LEU A 20 5.31 -18.48 -11.34
CA LEU A 20 5.33 -19.94 -11.22
C LEU A 20 4.64 -20.42 -9.94
N ASP A 21 4.87 -19.73 -8.82
CA ASP A 21 4.29 -20.10 -7.52
C ASP A 21 2.76 -19.91 -7.50
N SER A 22 2.22 -18.97 -8.29
CA SER A 22 0.78 -18.70 -8.39
C SER A 22 0.07 -19.33 -9.59
N ASP A 23 0.79 -20.07 -10.43
CA ASP A 23 0.30 -20.60 -11.72
C ASP A 23 -0.30 -19.50 -12.63
N GLU A 24 0.35 -18.33 -12.64
CA GLU A 24 -0.05 -17.16 -13.41
C GLU A 24 1.03 -16.76 -14.42
N THR A 25 0.70 -15.81 -15.30
CA THR A 25 1.70 -15.18 -16.17
C THR A 25 2.38 -14.01 -15.46
N VAL A 26 3.62 -13.70 -15.86
CA VAL A 26 4.32 -12.49 -15.38
C VAL A 26 3.50 -11.23 -15.63
N SER A 27 2.80 -11.13 -16.76
CA SER A 27 1.92 -10.00 -17.07
C SER A 27 0.76 -9.88 -16.07
N THR A 28 0.14 -11.00 -15.69
CA THR A 28 -0.92 -11.05 -14.68
C THR A 28 -0.41 -10.58 -13.32
N VAL A 29 0.77 -11.05 -12.90
CA VAL A 29 1.40 -10.62 -11.65
C VAL A 29 1.65 -9.11 -11.65
N ILE A 30 2.16 -8.56 -12.76
CA ILE A 30 2.40 -7.12 -12.90
C ILE A 30 1.09 -6.33 -12.87
N GLU A 31 0.06 -6.78 -13.60
CA GLU A 31 -1.25 -6.13 -13.64
C GLU A 31 -1.88 -6.07 -12.24
N ASN A 32 -1.86 -7.19 -11.52
CA ASN A 32 -2.36 -7.27 -10.15
C ASN A 32 -1.58 -6.34 -9.22
N ALA A 33 -0.24 -6.35 -9.28
CA ALA A 33 0.59 -5.47 -8.45
C ALA A 33 0.27 -3.98 -8.68
N ILE A 34 0.12 -3.55 -9.94
CA ILE A 34 -0.25 -2.17 -10.27
C ILE A 34 -1.65 -1.84 -9.77
N LYS A 35 -2.61 -2.74 -10.00
CA LYS A 35 -3.99 -2.55 -9.56
C LYS A 35 -4.06 -2.36 -8.04
N TYR A 36 -3.40 -3.23 -7.27
CA TYR A 36 -3.44 -3.15 -5.82
C TYR A 36 -2.71 -1.92 -5.28
N GLN A 37 -1.56 -1.54 -5.85
CA GLN A 37 -0.87 -0.31 -5.45
C GLN A 37 -1.75 0.92 -5.66
N VAL A 38 -2.42 1.02 -6.81
CA VAL A 38 -3.29 2.17 -7.11
C VAL A 38 -4.54 2.18 -6.22
N LEU A 39 -5.08 1.01 -5.90
CA LEU A 39 -6.24 0.93 -5.00
C LEU A 39 -5.90 1.36 -3.58
N GLU A 40 -4.75 0.91 -3.03
CA GLU A 40 -4.24 1.34 -1.72
C GLU A 40 -4.08 2.87 -1.69
N ASP A 41 -3.37 3.43 -2.67
CA ASP A 41 -3.17 4.88 -2.75
C ASP A 41 -4.50 5.65 -2.83
N LEU A 42 -5.50 5.10 -3.54
CA LEU A 42 -6.82 5.72 -3.63
C LEU A 42 -7.59 5.64 -2.32
N GLU A 43 -7.57 4.51 -1.62
CA GLU A 43 -8.20 4.37 -0.30
C GLU A 43 -7.59 5.36 0.70
N ASP A 44 -6.26 5.48 0.74
CA ASP A 44 -5.56 6.44 1.60
C ASP A 44 -5.99 7.89 1.32
N LEU A 45 -6.07 8.27 0.04
CA LEU A 45 -6.50 9.60 -0.36
C LEU A 45 -7.98 9.86 -0.02
N GLU A 46 -8.83 8.85 -0.14
CA GLU A 46 -10.24 8.97 0.25
C GLU A 46 -10.40 9.13 1.75
N ASP A 47 -9.67 8.36 2.55
CA ASP A 47 -9.72 8.45 4.00
C ASP A 47 -9.15 9.79 4.48
N ALA A 48 -8.05 10.26 3.90
CA ALA A 48 -7.55 11.62 4.16
C ALA A 48 -8.61 12.69 3.86
N LYS A 49 -9.37 12.56 2.76
CA LYS A 49 -10.46 13.49 2.42
C LYS A 49 -11.64 13.40 3.39
N LYS A 50 -12.07 12.20 3.77
CA LYS A 50 -13.17 11.98 4.74
C LYS A 50 -12.83 12.62 6.09
N ARG A 51 -11.56 12.49 6.50
CA ARG A 51 -11.05 12.96 7.80
C ARG A 51 -10.54 14.41 7.78
N ALA A 52 -10.59 15.09 6.63
CA ALA A 52 -10.05 16.44 6.48
C ALA A 52 -10.67 17.50 7.41
N LYS A 53 -11.85 17.24 7.96
CA LYS A 53 -12.55 18.12 8.91
C LYS A 53 -12.48 17.66 10.37
N GLU A 54 -11.81 16.54 10.65
CA GLU A 54 -11.61 16.10 12.03
C GLU A 54 -10.73 17.12 12.77
N ALA A 55 -11.07 17.37 14.04
CA ALA A 55 -10.25 18.24 14.88
C ALA A 55 -8.88 17.58 15.10
N SER A 56 -7.81 18.37 15.07
CA SER A 56 -6.49 17.87 15.42
C SER A 56 -6.43 17.54 16.91
N TYR A 57 -5.84 16.41 17.23
CA TYR A 57 -5.61 15.99 18.61
C TYR A 57 -4.20 16.36 19.04
N SER A 58 -4.06 16.95 20.24
CA SER A 58 -2.76 17.34 20.76
C SER A 58 -1.93 16.11 21.11
N PHE A 59 -0.69 16.07 20.62
CA PHE A 59 0.24 15.00 20.95
C PHE A 59 0.49 14.90 22.47
N ASP A 60 0.66 16.03 23.15
CA ASP A 60 0.90 16.04 24.59
C ASP A 60 -0.32 15.53 25.38
N ALA A 61 -1.53 15.83 24.91
CA ALA A 61 -2.76 15.33 25.52
C ALA A 61 -2.85 13.81 25.36
N LEU A 62 -2.60 13.29 24.15
CA LEU A 62 -2.57 11.85 23.88
C LEU A 62 -1.55 11.11 24.75
N VAL A 63 -0.33 11.62 24.85
CA VAL A 63 0.72 11.00 25.67
C VAL A 63 0.36 11.03 27.16
N GLY A 64 -0.29 12.10 27.62
CA GLY A 64 -0.81 12.19 28.98
C GLY A 64 -1.84 11.11 29.30
N GLU A 65 -2.79 10.89 28.39
CA GLU A 65 -3.82 9.86 28.52
C GLU A 65 -3.22 8.45 28.52
N LEU A 66 -2.34 8.14 27.57
CA LEU A 66 -1.71 6.81 27.49
C LEU A 66 -0.94 6.44 28.77
N LYS A 67 -0.23 7.40 29.38
CA LYS A 67 0.44 7.21 30.68
C LYS A 67 -0.55 7.00 31.81
N ALA A 68 -1.67 7.74 31.82
CA ALA A 68 -2.71 7.58 32.83
C ALA A 68 -3.39 6.20 32.74
N GLU A 69 -3.52 5.66 31.54
CA GLU A 69 -4.04 4.32 31.27
C GLU A 69 -3.01 3.19 31.47
N GLY A 70 -1.73 3.53 31.74
CA GLY A 70 -0.65 2.57 31.93
C GLY A 70 -0.22 1.85 30.65
N LEU A 71 -0.58 2.40 29.48
CA LEU A 71 -0.17 1.93 28.17
C LEU A 71 1.21 2.46 27.76
N LEU A 72 1.78 3.37 28.56
CA LEU A 72 3.06 4.05 28.32
C LEU A 72 3.77 4.45 29.62
#